data_AF-A0A9W6K9L5-F1
#
_entry.id   AF-A0A9W6K9L5-F1
#
_cell.length_a   1.000
_cell.length_b   1.000
_cell.length_c   1.000
_cell.angle_alpha   90.00
_cell.angle_beta   90.00
_cell.angle_gamma   90.00
#
_symmetry.space_group_name_H-M   'P 1'
#
loop_
_entity.id
_entity.type
_entity.pdbx_description
1 polymer ?
#
loop_
_entity_poly.entity_id
_entity_poly.type
_entity_poly.pdbx_seq_one_letter_code
_entity_poly.pdbx_strand_id
1 'polypeptide(L)'
;MDGLFARTPLVCPECQGVLWETNNAPLRYRCHTGHSFTAKTFAQIQNKSIEEALWVAIRAIRDKEVFFKRQQQTATSRNLGDEAREYEVAAEHARNAAEELVQFTTHIYHEV
;
A
#
# COMPACT_ATOMS: atom_id res chain seq x y z
N MET A 1 -33.21 -21.94 -10.66
CA MET A 1 -31.78 -22.32 -10.62
C MET A 1 -31.05 -21.24 -9.84
N ASP A 2 -31.04 -21.44 -8.53
CA ASP A 2 -31.32 -20.37 -7.57
C ASP A 2 -30.10 -20.07 -6.69
N GLY A 3 -29.79 -18.78 -6.54
CA GLY A 3 -29.27 -18.17 -5.30
C GLY A 3 -27.93 -18.61 -4.70
N LEU A 4 -27.20 -19.57 -5.27
CA LEU A 4 -25.99 -20.13 -4.63
C LEU A 4 -24.76 -19.21 -4.69
N PHE A 5 -24.72 -18.28 -5.64
CA PHE A 5 -23.58 -17.38 -5.84
C PHE A 5 -24.03 -15.92 -6.00
N ALA A 6 -23.56 -15.04 -5.12
CA ALA A 6 -23.79 -13.60 -5.20
C ALA A 6 -22.54 -12.91 -5.78
N ARG A 7 -22.72 -11.92 -6.67
CA ARG A 7 -21.59 -11.10 -7.13
C ARG A 7 -21.16 -10.15 -6.03
N THR A 8 -19.85 -9.94 -5.91
CA THR A 8 -19.26 -8.99 -4.97
C THR A 8 -18.55 -7.87 -5.73
N PRO A 9 -18.27 -6.72 -5.09
CA PRO A 9 -17.35 -5.72 -5.62
C PRO A 9 -15.88 -6.09 -5.40
N LEU A 10 -15.59 -7.26 -4.80
CA LEU A 10 -14.24 -7.69 -4.50
C LEU A 10 -13.54 -8.26 -5.74
N VAL A 11 -12.23 -8.06 -5.80
CA VAL A 11 -11.38 -8.45 -6.92
C VAL A 11 -10.47 -9.60 -6.49
N CYS A 12 -10.29 -10.57 -7.38
CA CYS A 12 -9.36 -11.68 -7.19
C CYS A 12 -7.93 -11.16 -7.22
N PRO A 13 -7.14 -11.34 -6.14
CA PRO A 13 -5.78 -10.83 -6.07
C PRO A 13 -4.84 -11.46 -7.10
N GLU A 14 -5.18 -12.65 -7.60
CA GLU A 14 -4.33 -13.40 -8.54
C GLU A 14 -4.62 -13.09 -10.02
N CYS A 15 -5.88 -12.87 -10.40
CA CYS A 15 -6.26 -12.67 -11.80
C CYS A 15 -6.98 -11.36 -12.08
N GLN A 16 -7.15 -10.50 -11.08
CA GLN A 16 -7.83 -9.20 -11.18
C GLN A 16 -9.29 -9.29 -11.68
N GLY A 17 -9.90 -10.47 -11.66
CA GLY A 17 -11.30 -10.70 -12.01
C GLY A 17 -12.26 -10.53 -10.81
N VAL A 18 -13.53 -10.28 -11.09
CA VAL A 18 -14.58 -10.15 -10.05
C VAL A 18 -14.77 -11.47 -9.27
N LEU A 19 -14.88 -11.36 -7.95
CA LEU A 19 -15.20 -12.47 -7.05
C LEU A 19 -16.71 -12.66 -6.88
N TRP A 20 -17.09 -13.92 -6.75
CA TRP A 20 -18.43 -14.38 -6.45
C TRP A 20 -18.41 -15.05 -5.07
N GLU A 21 -19.37 -14.73 -4.24
CA GLU A 21 -19.53 -15.25 -2.89
C GLU A 21 -20.51 -16.42 -2.88
N THR A 22 -20.20 -17.49 -2.15
CA THR A 22 -21.11 -18.62 -1.95
C THR A 22 -21.88 -18.45 -0.65
N ASN A 23 -23.21 -18.48 -0.70
CA ASN A 23 -24.07 -18.34 0.50
C ASN A 23 -24.06 -19.58 1.44
N ASN A 24 -23.14 -20.52 1.24
CA ASN A 24 -22.99 -21.71 2.07
C ASN A 24 -21.95 -21.48 3.17
N ALA A 25 -22.13 -22.12 4.33
CA ALA A 25 -21.10 -22.16 5.37
C ALA A 25 -20.06 -23.27 5.06
N PRO A 26 -18.75 -23.00 5.08
CA PRO A 26 -18.13 -21.69 5.33
C PRO A 26 -18.18 -20.78 4.08
N LEU A 27 -18.23 -19.47 4.33
CA LEU A 27 -18.21 -18.44 3.29
C LEU A 27 -16.96 -18.58 2.40
N ARG A 28 -17.17 -18.61 1.08
CA ARG A 28 -16.11 -18.70 0.09
C ARG A 28 -16.28 -17.66 -1.01
N TYR A 29 -15.16 -17.16 -1.48
CA TYR A 29 -15.05 -16.25 -2.61
C TYR A 29 -14.35 -16.96 -3.76
N ARG A 30 -14.96 -16.98 -4.95
CA ARG A 30 -14.42 -17.66 -6.12
C ARG A 30 -14.40 -16.73 -7.34
N CYS A 31 -13.32 -16.74 -8.10
CA CYS A 31 -13.26 -16.05 -9.40
C CYS A 31 -13.62 -16.99 -10.56
N HIS A 32 -13.86 -16.43 -11.75
CA HIS A 32 -14.22 -17.19 -12.94
C HIS A 32 -13.12 -18.15 -13.44
N THR A 33 -11.84 -17.90 -13.08
CA THR A 33 -10.71 -18.78 -13.44
C THR A 33 -10.51 -19.92 -12.44
N GLY A 34 -11.22 -19.90 -11.30
CA GLY A 34 -11.23 -20.99 -10.34
C GLY A 34 -10.52 -20.75 -9.01
N HIS A 35 -9.79 -19.64 -8.83
CA HIS A 35 -9.20 -19.27 -7.53
C HIS A 35 -10.30 -19.14 -6.48
N SER A 36 -10.04 -19.65 -5.27
CA SER A 36 -11.02 -19.78 -4.21
C SER A 36 -10.40 -19.42 -2.87
N PHE A 37 -11.11 -18.59 -2.10
CA PHE A 37 -10.63 -18.06 -0.83
C PHE A 37 -11.71 -18.26 0.24
N THR A 38 -11.29 -18.57 1.46
CA THR A 38 -12.13 -18.32 2.65
C THR A 38 -12.09 -16.85 3.01
N ALA A 39 -13.03 -16.36 3.84
CA ALA A 39 -12.97 -15.00 4.36
C ALA A 39 -11.63 -14.70 5.06
N LYS A 40 -11.12 -15.64 5.88
CA LYS A 40 -9.84 -15.50 6.57
C LYS A 40 -8.66 -15.38 5.61
N THR A 41 -8.54 -16.28 4.64
CA THR A 41 -7.43 -16.27 3.68
C THR A 41 -7.49 -15.04 2.77
N PHE A 42 -8.70 -14.61 2.39
CA PHE A 42 -8.87 -13.39 1.60
C PHE A 42 -8.41 -12.16 2.38
N ALA A 43 -8.83 -11.99 3.63
CA ALA A 43 -8.39 -10.89 4.50
C ALA A 43 -6.86 -10.88 4.68
N GLN A 44 -6.24 -12.04 4.90
CA GLN A 44 -4.78 -12.16 5.01
C GLN A 44 -4.05 -11.72 3.73
N ILE A 45 -4.57 -12.09 2.55
CA ILE A 45 -3.99 -11.65 1.26
C ILE A 45 -4.15 -10.15 1.09
N GLN A 46 -5.30 -9.57 1.47
CA GLN A 46 -5.51 -8.13 1.41
C GLN A 46 -4.51 -7.38 2.32
N ASN A 47 -4.31 -7.84 3.56
CA ASN A 47 -3.34 -7.23 4.47
C ASN A 47 -1.92 -7.27 3.89
N LYS A 48 -1.52 -8.42 3.33
CA LYS A 48 -0.22 -8.55 2.68
C LYS A 48 -0.08 -7.61 1.48
N SER A 49 -1.12 -7.50 0.64
CA SER A 49 -1.10 -6.59 -0.52
C SER A 49 -1.02 -5.13 -0.11
N ILE A 50 -1.72 -4.73 0.95
CA ILE A 50 -1.63 -3.37 1.50
C ILE A 50 -0.22 -3.11 2.01
N GLU A 51 0.35 -4.05 2.76
CA GLU A 51 1.70 -3.93 3.30
C GLU A 51 2.75 -3.77 2.18
N GLU A 52 2.69 -4.62 1.15
CA GLU A 52 3.59 -4.54 0.00
C GLU A 52 3.47 -3.17 -0.70
N ALA A 53 2.25 -2.67 -0.89
CA ALA A 53 2.02 -1.34 -1.48
C ALA A 53 2.59 -0.21 -0.62
N LEU A 54 2.42 -0.29 0.70
CA LEU A 54 2.99 0.68 1.63
C LEU A 54 4.52 0.67 1.60
N TRP A 55 5.16 -0.51 1.56
CA TRP A 55 6.62 -0.59 1.44
C TRP A 55 7.15 0.02 0.14
N VAL A 56 6.43 -0.15 -0.96
CA VAL A 56 6.75 0.54 -2.23
C VAL A 56 6.64 2.06 -2.06
N ALA A 57 5.57 2.56 -1.44
CA ALA A 57 5.37 3.99 -1.19
C ALA A 57 6.45 4.57 -0.25
N ILE A 58 6.75 3.89 0.87
CA ILE A 58 7.79 4.26 1.83
C ILE A 58 9.14 4.39 1.11
N ARG A 59 9.49 3.42 0.25
CA ARG A 59 10.73 3.48 -0.52
C ARG A 59 10.76 4.70 -1.44
N ALA A 60 9.71 4.93 -2.21
CA ALA A 60 9.65 6.07 -3.13
C ALA A 60 9.76 7.42 -2.40
N ILE A 61 9.15 7.54 -1.21
CA ILE A 61 9.23 8.75 -0.38
C ILE A 61 10.64 8.93 0.21
N ARG A 62 11.31 7.85 0.64
CA ARG A 62 12.71 7.91 1.09
C ARG A 62 13.66 8.28 -0.04
N ASP A 63 13.44 7.78 -1.24
CA ASP A 63 14.22 8.19 -2.42
C ASP A 63 14.06 9.70 -2.70
N LYS A 64 12.84 10.22 -2.51
CA LYS A 64 12.54 11.66 -2.59
C LYS A 64 13.23 12.48 -1.49
N GLU A 65 13.28 11.98 -0.25
CA GLU A 65 14.07 12.60 0.84
C GLU A 65 15.55 12.69 0.46
N VAL A 66 16.14 11.59 0.00
CA VAL A 66 17.55 11.54 -0.43
C VAL A 66 17.82 12.51 -1.58
N PHE A 67 16.91 12.57 -2.55
CA PHE A 67 16.99 13.53 -3.65
C PHE A 67 17.04 14.98 -3.14
N PHE A 68 16.11 15.40 -2.29
CA PHE A 68 16.08 16.77 -1.79
C PHE A 68 17.29 17.11 -0.91
N LYS A 69 17.81 16.17 -0.11
CA LYS A 69 19.07 16.37 0.63
C LYS A 69 20.25 16.64 -0.32
N ARG A 70 20.34 15.94 -1.45
CA ARG A 70 21.38 16.19 -2.46
C ARG A 70 21.23 17.56 -3.12
N GLN A 71 20.00 17.96 -3.41
CA GLN A 71 19.72 19.28 -3.97
C GLN A 71 20.05 20.40 -2.98
N GLN A 72 19.70 20.23 -1.69
CA GLN A 72 20.05 21.16 -0.61
C GLN A 72 21.56 21.34 -0.47
N GLN A 73 22.34 20.25 -0.50
CA GLN A 73 23.81 20.30 -0.50
C GLN A 73 24.37 21.05 -1.70
N THR A 74 23.80 20.80 -2.89
CA THR A 74 24.20 21.47 -4.14
C THR A 74 23.92 22.97 -4.07
N ALA A 75 22.72 23.37 -3.65
CA ALA A 75 22.33 24.77 -3.48
C ALA A 75 23.22 25.48 -2.45
N THR A 76 23.53 24.82 -1.33
CA THR A 76 24.46 25.32 -0.30
C THR A 76 25.84 25.57 -0.89
N SER A 77 26.38 24.64 -1.68
CA SER A 77 27.70 24.80 -2.33
C SER A 77 27.76 25.95 -3.35
N ARG A 78 26.59 26.35 -3.87
CA ARG A 78 26.43 27.46 -4.82
C ARG A 78 26.05 28.78 -4.15
N ASN A 79 26.00 28.83 -2.81
CA ASN A 79 25.54 29.98 -2.02
C ASN A 79 24.09 30.42 -2.34
N LEU A 80 23.23 29.47 -2.72
CA LEU A 80 21.80 29.68 -3.00
C LEU A 80 20.99 29.38 -1.74
N GLY A 81 21.03 30.29 -0.76
CA GLY A 81 20.51 30.06 0.59
C GLY A 81 19.00 29.79 0.67
N ASP A 82 18.18 30.56 -0.06
CA ASP A 82 16.73 30.36 -0.06
C ASP A 82 16.34 29.01 -0.68
N GLU A 83 16.97 28.64 -1.80
CA GLU A 83 16.75 27.35 -2.47
C GLU A 83 17.21 26.17 -1.59
N ALA A 84 18.34 26.31 -0.89
CA ALA A 84 18.81 25.29 0.06
C ALA A 84 17.79 25.06 1.18
N ARG A 85 17.19 26.14 1.70
CA ARG A 85 16.16 26.08 2.75
C ARG A 85 14.86 25.44 2.24
N GLU A 86 14.45 25.72 1.00
CA GLU A 86 13.30 25.07 0.39
C GLU A 86 13.50 23.54 0.27
N TYR A 87 14.68 23.11 -0.18
CA TYR A 87 15.00 21.69 -0.25
C TYR A 87 15.13 21.01 1.12
N GLU A 88 15.60 21.73 2.15
CA GLU A 88 15.61 21.23 3.52
C GLU A 88 14.19 20.92 4.02
N VAL A 89 13.27 21.88 3.88
CA VAL A 89 11.86 21.69 4.25
C VAL A 89 11.22 20.54 3.46
N ALA A 90 11.51 20.44 2.17
CA ALA A 90 10.98 19.36 1.33
C ALA A 90 11.52 17.98 1.73
N ALA A 91 12.80 17.88 2.12
CA ALA A 91 13.39 16.65 2.65
C ALA A 91 12.76 16.26 3.99
N GLU A 92 12.53 17.23 4.88
CA GLU A 92 11.87 16.99 6.16
C GLU A 92 10.43 16.49 6.00
N HIS A 93 9.65 17.09 5.10
CA HIS A 93 8.31 16.62 4.78
C HIS A 93 8.31 15.18 4.24
N ALA A 94 9.26 14.84 3.36
CA ALA A 94 9.40 13.48 2.86
C ALA A 94 9.75 12.49 3.99
N ARG A 95 10.67 12.85 4.87
CA ARG A 95 11.03 12.04 6.04
C ARG A 95 9.81 11.77 6.93
N ASN A 96 9.08 12.81 7.33
CA ASN A 96 7.93 12.69 8.21
C ASN A 96 6.83 11.81 7.57
N ALA A 97 6.55 12.00 6.28
CA ALA A 97 5.58 11.17 5.56
C ALA A 97 5.99 9.69 5.51
N ALA A 98 7.28 9.39 5.31
CA ALA A 98 7.77 8.00 5.35
C ALA A 98 7.66 7.40 6.76
N GLU A 99 7.91 8.19 7.81
CA GLU A 99 7.77 7.76 9.21
C GLU A 99 6.31 7.44 9.56
N GLU A 100 5.36 8.27 9.14
CA GLU A 100 3.92 8.03 9.30
C GLU A 100 3.48 6.72 8.62
N LEU A 101 3.92 6.47 7.38
CA LEU A 101 3.60 5.22 6.69
C LEU A 101 4.24 4.00 7.37
N VAL A 102 5.47 4.12 7.88
CA VAL A 102 6.10 3.03 8.66
C VAL A 102 5.30 2.73 9.93
N GLN A 103 4.85 3.74 10.66
CA GLN A 103 4.00 3.54 11.84
C GLN A 103 2.67 2.85 11.45
N PHE A 104 2.07 3.26 10.34
CA PHE A 104 0.85 2.63 9.82
C PHE A 104 1.06 1.15 9.45
N THR A 105 2.18 0.78 8.83
CA THR A 105 2.48 -0.64 8.54
C THR A 105 2.52 -1.50 9.81
N THR A 106 3.02 -0.97 10.93
CA THR A 106 3.09 -1.70 12.20
C THR A 106 1.69 -1.99 12.77
N HIS A 107 0.71 -1.12 12.54
CA HIS A 107 -0.66 -1.32 13.00
C HIS A 107 -1.39 -2.41 12.20
N ILE A 108 -1.19 -2.47 10.87
CA ILE A 108 -1.81 -3.49 10.00
C ILE A 108 -1.39 -4.92 10.39
N TYR A 109 -0.17 -5.10 10.91
CA TYR A 109 0.32 -6.41 11.36
C TYR A 109 -0.47 -7.02 12.53
N HIS A 110 -1.23 -6.21 13.28
CA HIS A 110 -1.94 -6.66 14.48
C HIS A 110 -3.46 -6.83 14.31
N GLU A 111 -4.01 -6.48 13.15
CA GLU A 111 -5.45 -6.57 12.87
C GLU A 111 -5.79 -7.77 11.95
N VAL A 112 -5.73 -9.00 12.48
CA VAL A 112 -6.54 -10.18 12.08
C VAL A 112 -6.70 -11.17 13.22
#